data_AF-A0A1X7LKX6-F1
#
_entry.id   AF-A0A1X7LKX6-F1
#
_cell.length_a   1.000
_cell.length_b   1.000
_cell.length_c   1.000
_cell.angle_alpha   90.00
_cell.angle_beta   90.00
_cell.angle_gamma   90.00
#
_symmetry.space_group_name_H-M   'P 1'
#
loop_
_entity.id
_entity.type
_entity.pdbx_description
1 polymer ?
#
loop_
_entity_poly.entity_id
_entity_poly.type
_entity_poly.pdbx_seq_one_letter_code
_entity_poly.pdbx_strand_id
1 'polypeptide(L)'
;MGFCRGTVVGRYAAGIAVLLALGACYEEDDQTLPSAKPRQALAAESTHWLEVDDARSPEAFLSTESGLPSRTLAPLLSALSAHYRESPRMIANRVLQLWREYPDTPLDRIMIDLMPAQDMHEKSLGPVAQQYRVLRASGAGHTDALATAMRQRE
;
A
#
# COMPACT_ATOMS: atom_id res chain seq x y z
N MET A 1 41.80 42.59 38.06
CA MET A 1 42.61 41.75 37.15
C MET A 1 43.26 40.65 37.98
N GLY A 2 43.07 39.37 37.62
CA GLY A 2 43.72 38.23 38.27
C GLY A 2 42.88 36.94 38.33
N PHE A 3 43.07 36.07 37.34
CA PHE A 3 42.68 34.65 37.18
C PHE A 3 43.08 33.76 38.41
N CYS A 4 42.69 32.50 38.68
CA CYS A 4 41.73 31.49 38.20
C CYS A 4 41.79 30.26 39.17
N ARG A 5 40.71 29.45 39.15
CA ARG A 5 40.65 27.96 39.24
C ARG A 5 40.93 27.16 40.55
N GLY A 6 40.01 26.20 40.76
CA GLY A 6 40.22 24.87 41.37
C GLY A 6 39.88 24.81 42.87
N THR A 7 39.21 23.83 43.44
CA THR A 7 38.79 22.48 43.01
C THR A 7 37.86 21.98 44.13
N VAL A 8 36.67 21.45 43.80
CA VAL A 8 35.81 20.78 44.80
C VAL A 8 36.16 19.29 44.81
N VAL A 9 36.84 18.84 45.87
CA VAL A 9 36.98 17.42 46.19
C VAL A 9 35.96 17.11 47.28
N GLY A 10 34.91 16.37 46.91
CA GLY A 10 33.97 15.76 47.85
C GLY A 10 33.84 14.28 47.52
N ARG A 11 34.68 13.45 48.15
CA ARG A 11 34.46 12.00 48.25
C ARG A 11 33.59 11.77 49.47
N TYR A 12 32.44 11.11 49.35
CA TYR A 12 32.04 10.02 50.25
C TYR A 12 31.02 9.13 49.53
N ALA A 13 31.31 7.83 49.59
CA ALA A 13 30.54 6.74 49.04
C ALA A 13 29.42 6.32 50.00
N ALA A 14 28.29 5.91 49.43
CA ALA A 14 27.26 4.98 49.92
C ALA A 14 26.01 5.34 49.11
N GLY A 15 25.50 4.50 48.21
CA GLY A 15 25.01 3.17 48.50
C GLY A 15 23.50 3.21 48.31
N ILE A 16 23.00 2.31 47.46
CA ILE A 16 21.64 1.75 47.35
C ILE A 16 21.26 1.63 45.86
N ALA A 17 21.49 0.43 45.35
CA ALA A 17 20.74 -0.12 44.23
C ALA A 17 19.39 -0.60 44.78
N VAL A 18 18.28 -0.12 44.20
CA VAL A 18 16.92 -0.69 44.33
C VAL A 18 16.37 -0.67 42.90
N LEU A 19 16.50 -1.79 42.17
CA LEU A 19 15.49 -2.84 42.02
C LEU A 19 14.29 -2.40 41.19
N LEU A 20 14.33 -2.81 39.91
CA LEU A 20 13.27 -3.55 39.23
C LEU A 20 11.82 -3.24 39.67
N ALA A 21 11.21 -2.26 39.00
CA ALA A 21 9.75 -2.18 38.89
C ALA A 21 9.27 -2.78 37.54
N LEU A 22 9.81 -3.96 37.21
CA LEU A 22 9.26 -4.86 36.18
C LEU A 22 8.51 -5.97 36.92
N GLY A 23 7.27 -5.69 37.29
CA GLY A 23 6.39 -6.67 37.91
C GLY A 23 5.07 -6.06 38.37
N ALA A 24 3.99 -6.62 37.81
CA ALA A 24 2.60 -6.52 38.26
C ALA A 24 1.79 -5.28 37.82
N CYS A 25 1.28 -5.35 36.58
CA CYS A 25 -0.18 -5.33 36.38
C CYS A 25 -0.54 -6.52 35.47
N TYR A 26 -0.34 -7.72 36.00
CA TYR A 26 -1.12 -8.88 35.57
C TYR A 26 -2.29 -8.94 36.53
N GLU A 27 -3.39 -8.29 36.15
CA GLU A 27 -4.69 -8.45 36.78
C GLU A 27 -5.51 -9.30 35.81
N GLU A 28 -5.60 -10.59 36.15
CA GLU A 28 -6.46 -11.56 35.50
C GLU A 28 -7.90 -11.27 35.97
N ASP A 29 -8.52 -10.25 35.38
CA ASP A 29 -9.95 -10.00 35.51
C ASP A 29 -10.64 -10.58 34.26
N ASP A 30 -11.08 -11.83 34.44
CA ASP A 30 -12.05 -12.51 33.61
C ASP A 30 -13.41 -11.80 33.78
N GLN A 31 -13.56 -10.64 33.14
CA GLN A 31 -14.84 -9.96 32.96
C GLN A 31 -14.96 -9.46 31.54
N THR A 32 -15.60 -10.31 30.73
CA THR A 32 -16.55 -9.94 29.67
C THR A 32 -16.19 -8.67 28.90
N LEU A 33 -15.55 -8.88 27.76
CA LEU A 33 -15.49 -7.98 26.59
C LEU A 33 -16.47 -6.80 26.74
N PRO A 34 -16.00 -5.54 26.76
CA PRO A 34 -16.92 -4.41 26.65
C PRO A 34 -17.70 -4.66 25.37
N SER A 35 -19.03 -4.77 25.49
CA SER A 35 -19.93 -4.86 24.35
C SER A 35 -19.46 -3.82 23.35
N ALA A 36 -18.84 -4.31 22.28
CA ALA A 36 -18.52 -3.49 21.14
C ALA A 36 -19.87 -2.93 20.75
N LYS A 37 -20.12 -1.65 21.07
CA LYS A 37 -21.16 -0.86 20.42
C LYS A 37 -21.10 -1.28 18.97
N PRO A 38 -22.23 -1.64 18.32
CA PRO A 38 -22.18 -2.06 16.94
C PRO A 38 -21.42 -0.97 16.24
N ARG A 39 -20.16 -1.29 15.88
CA ARG A 39 -19.36 -0.48 14.99
C ARG A 39 -20.31 -0.46 13.82
N GLN A 40 -20.95 0.69 13.60
CA GLN A 40 -21.61 0.97 12.34
C GLN A 40 -20.64 0.38 11.35
N ALA A 41 -21.07 -0.68 10.69
CA ALA A 41 -20.31 -1.25 9.62
C ALA A 41 -20.14 -0.02 8.73
N LEU A 42 -18.97 0.63 8.83
CA LEU A 42 -18.39 1.36 7.74
C LEU A 42 -18.60 0.35 6.64
N ALA A 43 -19.59 0.62 5.79
CA ALA A 43 -19.99 -0.27 4.74
C ALA A 43 -18.65 -0.65 4.14
N ALA A 44 -18.24 -1.91 4.36
CA ALA A 44 -17.04 -2.39 3.75
C ALA A 44 -17.43 -2.29 2.30
N GLU A 45 -16.99 -1.22 1.64
CA GLU A 45 -17.03 -1.11 0.20
C GLU A 45 -16.39 -2.42 -0.19
N SER A 46 -17.24 -3.35 -0.63
CA SER A 46 -16.80 -4.69 -0.91
C SER A 46 -15.87 -4.49 -2.07
N THR A 47 -14.57 -4.52 -1.79
CA THR A 47 -13.58 -4.44 -2.86
C THR A 47 -13.76 -5.74 -3.61
N HIS A 48 -14.65 -5.69 -4.60
CA HIS A 48 -15.00 -6.85 -5.40
C HIS A 48 -13.75 -7.21 -6.16
N TRP A 49 -13.08 -8.24 -5.67
CA TRP A 49 -11.81 -8.76 -6.14
C TRP A 49 -12.09 -9.96 -7.03
N LEU A 50 -11.31 -10.11 -8.10
CA LEU A 50 -11.32 -11.34 -8.87
C LEU A 50 -10.52 -12.39 -8.12
N GLU A 51 -11.23 -13.23 -7.37
CA GLU A 51 -10.65 -14.33 -6.60
C GLU A 51 -10.01 -15.40 -7.51
N VAL A 52 -9.17 -16.25 -6.90
CA VAL A 52 -8.48 -17.34 -7.61
C VAL A 52 -9.49 -18.33 -8.22
N ASP A 53 -10.58 -18.57 -7.50
CA ASP A 53 -11.58 -19.60 -7.82
C ASP A 53 -12.70 -19.06 -8.73
N ASP A 54 -12.66 -17.77 -9.06
CA ASP A 54 -13.66 -17.13 -9.91
C ASP A 54 -13.52 -17.59 -11.37
N ALA A 55 -14.62 -18.12 -11.92
CA ALA A 55 -14.68 -18.65 -13.28
C ALA A 55 -14.58 -17.56 -14.38
N ARG A 56 -14.81 -16.29 -14.04
CA ARG A 56 -14.69 -15.18 -15.00
C ARG A 56 -13.23 -15.03 -15.45
N SER A 57 -13.03 -14.76 -16.73
CA SER A 57 -11.73 -14.30 -17.21
C SER A 57 -11.44 -12.88 -16.69
N PRO A 58 -10.17 -12.49 -16.54
CA PRO A 58 -9.79 -11.15 -16.10
C PRO A 58 -10.39 -10.00 -16.92
N GLU A 59 -10.45 -10.13 -18.24
CA GLU A 59 -11.05 -9.14 -19.14
C GLU A 59 -12.58 -9.11 -19.09
N ALA A 60 -13.23 -10.24 -18.79
CA ALA A 60 -14.67 -10.27 -18.52
C ALA A 60 -15.01 -9.61 -17.18
N PHE A 61 -14.17 -9.84 -16.17
CA PHE A 61 -14.25 -9.17 -14.88
C PHE A 61 -14.10 -7.65 -15.04
N LEU A 62 -13.01 -7.18 -15.63
CA LEU A 62 -12.79 -5.75 -15.84
C LEU A 62 -13.90 -5.12 -16.69
N SER A 63 -14.43 -5.83 -17.69
CA SER A 63 -15.54 -5.34 -18.51
C SER A 63 -16.81 -5.13 -17.70
N THR A 64 -17.11 -6.04 -16.77
CA THR A 64 -18.27 -5.93 -15.87
C THR A 64 -18.13 -4.72 -14.94
N GLU A 65 -16.93 -4.51 -14.39
CA GLU A 65 -16.68 -3.45 -13.42
C GLU A 65 -16.56 -2.05 -14.03
N SER A 66 -16.03 -1.95 -15.25
CA SER A 66 -15.76 -0.65 -15.90
C SER A 66 -16.78 -0.27 -16.98
N GLY A 67 -17.59 -1.21 -17.44
CA GLY A 67 -18.45 -1.04 -18.61
C GLY A 67 -17.70 -1.01 -19.95
N LEU A 68 -16.37 -1.11 -19.96
CA LEU A 68 -15.59 -1.19 -21.19
C LEU A 68 -15.73 -2.57 -21.83
N PRO A 69 -15.77 -2.70 -23.17
CA PRO A 69 -15.87 -4.01 -23.81
C PRO A 69 -14.65 -4.91 -23.52
N SER A 70 -14.87 -6.19 -23.21
CA SER A 70 -13.76 -7.15 -23.01
C SER A 70 -12.80 -7.21 -24.20
N ARG A 71 -13.28 -7.04 -25.44
CA ARG A 71 -12.42 -6.98 -26.65
C ARG A 71 -11.43 -5.81 -26.65
N THR A 72 -11.74 -4.73 -25.93
CA THR A 72 -10.85 -3.58 -25.75
C THR A 72 -9.83 -3.84 -24.64
N LEU A 73 -10.26 -4.49 -23.56
CA LEU A 73 -9.45 -4.75 -22.38
C LEU A 73 -8.48 -5.93 -22.55
N ALA A 74 -8.87 -6.96 -23.31
CA ALA A 74 -8.07 -8.15 -23.56
C ALA A 74 -6.65 -7.85 -24.10
N PRO A 75 -6.46 -7.05 -25.17
CA PRO A 75 -5.12 -6.74 -25.67
C PRO A 75 -4.29 -5.93 -24.67
N LEU A 76 -4.90 -4.99 -23.94
CA LEU A 76 -4.20 -4.21 -22.91
C LEU A 76 -3.70 -5.10 -21.77
N LEU A 77 -4.55 -6.00 -21.30
CA LEU A 77 -4.18 -6.93 -20.25
C LEU A 77 -3.09 -7.91 -20.72
N SER A 78 -3.23 -8.45 -21.93
CA SER A 78 -2.23 -9.32 -22.53
C SER A 78 -0.87 -8.65 -22.61
N ALA A 79 -0.83 -7.37 -22.99
CA ALA A 79 0.42 -6.64 -23.10
C ALA A 79 1.01 -6.29 -21.72
N LEU A 80 0.19 -5.93 -20.72
CA LEU A 80 0.66 -5.80 -19.33
C LEU A 80 1.24 -7.12 -18.81
N SER A 81 0.59 -8.25 -19.07
CA SER A 81 1.09 -9.58 -18.69
C SER A 81 2.40 -9.98 -19.37
N ALA A 82 2.78 -9.33 -20.48
CA ALA A 82 4.09 -9.53 -21.10
C ALA A 82 5.21 -8.73 -20.41
N HIS A 83 4.87 -7.69 -19.64
CA HIS A 83 5.83 -6.80 -18.98
C HIS A 83 5.94 -7.00 -17.45
N TYR A 84 4.96 -7.68 -16.87
CA TYR A 84 4.82 -7.87 -15.45
C TYR A 84 4.74 -9.36 -15.12
N ARG A 85 5.51 -9.80 -14.13
CA ARG A 85 5.55 -11.20 -13.69
C ARG A 85 4.24 -11.67 -13.02
N GLU A 86 3.37 -10.74 -12.66
CA GLU A 86 2.09 -11.03 -12.04
C GLU A 86 1.14 -11.75 -13.00
N SER A 87 0.31 -12.64 -12.45
CA SER A 87 -0.75 -13.28 -13.24
C SER A 87 -1.75 -12.24 -13.78
N PRO A 88 -2.42 -12.52 -14.92
CA PRO A 88 -3.45 -11.65 -15.46
C PRO A 88 -4.54 -11.25 -14.45
N ARG A 89 -4.93 -12.16 -13.53
CA ARG A 89 -5.87 -11.87 -12.43
C ARG A 89 -5.33 -10.82 -11.46
N MET A 90 -4.08 -10.96 -11.03
CA MET A 90 -3.45 -9.98 -10.14
C MET A 90 -3.31 -8.60 -10.80
N ILE A 91 -2.96 -8.57 -12.09
CA ILE A 91 -2.88 -7.33 -12.86
C ILE A 91 -4.27 -6.68 -12.95
N ALA A 92 -5.31 -7.43 -13.34
CA ALA A 92 -6.68 -6.94 -13.43
C ALA A 92 -7.16 -6.34 -12.10
N ASN A 93 -6.95 -7.05 -11.01
CA ASN A 93 -7.27 -6.57 -9.68
C ASN A 93 -6.55 -5.27 -9.32
N ARG A 94 -5.26 -5.16 -9.66
CA ARG A 94 -4.47 -3.98 -9.36
C ARG A 94 -4.91 -2.77 -10.17
N VAL A 95 -5.14 -2.92 -11.47
CA VAL A 95 -5.58 -1.79 -12.32
C VAL A 95 -6.98 -1.33 -11.94
N LEU A 96 -7.87 -2.27 -11.56
CA LEU A 96 -9.20 -1.94 -11.06
C LEU A 96 -9.13 -1.16 -9.75
N GLN A 97 -8.26 -1.58 -8.83
CA GLN A 97 -8.05 -0.84 -7.58
C GLN A 97 -7.59 0.59 -7.86
N LEU A 98 -6.57 0.77 -8.71
CA LEU A 98 -6.07 2.10 -9.06
C LEU A 98 -7.15 2.98 -9.68
N TRP A 99 -7.97 2.42 -10.56
CA TRP A 99 -9.07 3.14 -11.19
C TRP A 99 -10.16 3.56 -10.20
N ARG A 100 -10.55 2.67 -9.27
CA ARG A 100 -11.54 3.00 -8.24
C ARG A 100 -11.04 4.07 -7.27
N GLU A 101 -9.77 4.02 -6.90
CA GLU A 101 -9.17 5.02 -6.00
C GLU A 101 -8.96 6.39 -6.68
N TYR A 102 -8.76 6.41 -8.00
CA TYR A 102 -8.48 7.62 -8.79
C TYR A 102 -9.32 7.66 -10.08
N PRO A 103 -10.64 7.89 -9.97
CA PRO A 103 -11.58 7.79 -11.09
C PRO A 103 -11.48 8.94 -12.09
N ASP A 104 -10.66 9.96 -11.83
CA ASP A 104 -10.35 11.05 -12.76
C ASP A 104 -9.59 10.58 -14.00
N THR A 105 -9.03 9.38 -13.98
CA THR A 105 -8.35 8.77 -15.14
C THR A 105 -9.13 7.53 -15.61
N PRO A 106 -9.49 7.43 -16.90
CA PRO A 106 -10.12 6.23 -17.46
C PRO A 106 -9.30 4.96 -17.26
N LEU A 107 -9.96 3.81 -17.07
CA LEU A 107 -9.29 2.52 -16.82
C LEU A 107 -8.34 2.11 -17.96
N ASP A 108 -8.79 2.23 -19.20
CA ASP A 108 -7.98 1.95 -20.38
C ASP A 108 -6.74 2.84 -20.44
N ARG A 109 -6.88 4.13 -20.08
CA ARG A 109 -5.75 5.05 -19.97
C ARG A 109 -4.75 4.62 -18.89
N ILE A 110 -5.23 4.20 -17.71
CA ILE A 110 -4.36 3.65 -16.64
C ILE A 110 -3.59 2.43 -17.15
N MET A 111 -4.26 1.51 -17.86
CA MET A 111 -3.64 0.31 -18.40
C MET A 111 -2.58 0.63 -19.46
N ILE A 112 -2.85 1.59 -20.36
CA ILE A 112 -1.90 2.05 -21.38
C ILE A 112 -0.68 2.70 -20.75
N ASP A 113 -0.88 3.61 -19.80
CA ASP A 113 0.23 4.37 -19.22
C ASP A 113 1.10 3.50 -18.29
N LEU A 114 0.59 2.37 -17.80
CA LEU A 114 1.36 1.37 -17.06
C LEU A 114 2.33 0.56 -17.94
N MET A 115 2.24 0.65 -19.26
CA MET A 115 3.15 -0.06 -20.16
C MET A 115 4.54 0.59 -20.13
N PRO A 116 5.62 -0.16 -19.81
CA PRO A 116 6.97 0.42 -19.80
C PRO A 116 7.42 0.84 -21.20
N ALA A 117 8.19 1.93 -21.28
CA ALA A 117 8.68 2.49 -22.54
C ALA A 117 9.80 1.67 -23.21
N GLN A 118 10.43 0.75 -22.47
CA GLN A 118 11.48 -0.16 -22.95
C GLN A 118 11.26 -1.56 -22.38
N ASP A 119 11.88 -2.56 -22.99
CA ASP A 119 11.96 -3.94 -22.51
C ASP A 119 12.78 -4.02 -21.22
N MET A 120 12.20 -3.49 -20.15
CA MET A 120 12.70 -3.73 -18.80
C MET A 120 12.43 -5.19 -18.45
N HIS A 121 13.38 -5.82 -17.77
CA HIS A 121 13.17 -7.16 -17.20
C HIS A 121 11.83 -7.23 -16.45
N GLU A 122 11.14 -8.37 -16.55
CA GLU A 122 9.88 -8.63 -15.84
C GLU A 122 10.01 -8.24 -14.37
N LYS A 123 9.39 -7.12 -14.01
CA LYS A 123 9.39 -6.57 -12.65
C LYS A 123 7.97 -6.61 -12.12
N SER A 124 7.84 -6.60 -10.80
CA SER A 124 6.53 -6.59 -10.13
C SER A 124 5.77 -5.30 -10.42
N LEU A 125 4.46 -5.40 -10.71
CA LEU A 125 3.53 -4.26 -10.78
C LEU A 125 3.24 -3.66 -9.40
N GLY A 126 3.33 -4.48 -8.34
CA GLY A 126 3.01 -4.08 -6.97
C GLY A 126 3.71 -2.81 -6.50
N PRO A 127 5.05 -2.70 -6.59
CA PRO A 127 5.79 -1.49 -6.20
C PRO A 127 5.37 -0.24 -6.99
N VAL A 128 5.12 -0.38 -8.30
CA VAL A 128 4.66 0.72 -9.16
C VAL A 128 3.30 1.23 -8.70
N ALA A 129 2.36 0.31 -8.50
CA ALA A 129 1.02 0.67 -8.02
C ALA A 129 1.06 1.30 -6.63
N GLN A 130 1.90 0.79 -5.72
CA GLN A 130 2.05 1.37 -4.39
C GLN A 130 2.62 2.79 -4.44
N GLN A 131 3.69 3.01 -5.20
CA GLN A 131 4.30 4.33 -5.34
C GLN A 131 3.37 5.33 -6.02
N TYR A 132 2.63 4.89 -7.05
CA TYR A 132 1.60 5.69 -7.69
C TYR A 132 0.55 6.16 -6.68
N ARG A 133 0.04 5.28 -5.81
CA ARG A 133 -0.91 5.64 -4.75
C ARG A 133 -0.34 6.68 -3.78
N VAL A 134 0.91 6.52 -3.34
CA VAL A 134 1.58 7.48 -2.46
C VAL A 134 1.66 8.87 -3.12
N LEU A 135 2.06 8.92 -4.39
CA LEU A 135 2.19 10.17 -5.14
C LEU A 135 0.83 10.83 -5.38
N ARG A 136 -0.18 10.07 -5.78
CA ARG A 136 -1.54 10.56 -5.98
C ARG A 136 -2.15 11.07 -4.67
N ALA A 137 -1.94 10.37 -3.56
CA ALA A 137 -2.37 10.82 -2.23
C ALA A 137 -1.67 12.12 -1.78
N SER A 138 -0.48 12.40 -2.29
CA SER A 138 0.24 13.67 -2.06
C SER A 138 -0.19 14.82 -2.98
N GLY A 139 -1.17 14.59 -3.88
CA GLY A 139 -1.70 15.59 -4.80
C GLY A 139 -1.05 15.61 -6.18
N ALA A 140 -0.18 14.65 -6.51
CA ALA A 140 0.36 14.55 -7.87
C ALA A 140 -0.74 14.14 -8.87
N GLY A 141 -0.69 14.69 -10.09
CA GLY A 141 -1.56 14.27 -11.19
C GLY A 141 -1.20 12.88 -11.71
N HIS A 142 -2.08 12.27 -12.51
CA HIS A 142 -1.89 10.92 -13.06
C HIS A 142 -0.53 10.75 -13.76
N THR A 143 -0.25 11.61 -14.74
CA THR A 143 0.96 11.54 -15.57
C THR A 143 2.23 11.66 -14.73
N ASP A 144 2.29 12.64 -13.83
CA ASP A 144 3.48 12.87 -12.98
C ASP A 144 3.69 11.75 -11.96
N ALA A 145 2.59 11.29 -11.34
CA ALA A 145 2.64 10.19 -10.39
C ALA A 145 3.15 8.91 -11.05
N LEU A 146 2.64 8.57 -12.23
CA LEU A 146 2.99 7.33 -12.90
C LEU A 146 4.41 7.37 -13.47
N ALA A 147 4.79 8.47 -14.15
CA ALA A 147 6.15 8.63 -14.65
C ALA A 147 7.18 8.51 -13.52
N THR A 148 6.87 9.07 -12.34
CA THR A 148 7.74 8.96 -11.16
C THR A 148 7.76 7.55 -10.58
N ALA A 149 6.60 6.89 -10.47
CA ALA A 149 6.49 5.52 -9.97
C ALA A 149 7.24 4.51 -10.86
N MET A 150 7.25 4.73 -12.18
CA MET A 150 7.92 3.86 -13.14
C MET A 150 9.45 4.05 -13.16
N ARG A 151 9.96 5.26 -12.91
CA ARG A 151 11.41 5.53 -12.82
C ARG A 151 12.08 4.83 -11.64
N GLN A 152 11.38 4.69 -10.51
CA GLN A 152 11.92 3.97 -9.35
C GLN A 152 12.05 2.45 -9.56
N ARG A 153 11.67 1.95 -10.74
CA ARG A 153 11.94 0.58 -11.15
C ARG A 153 13.37 0.40 -11.65
N GLU A 154 14.05 1.44 -12.12
CA GLU A 154 15.43 1.34 -12.67
C GLU A 154 16.44 0.89 -11.62
#